data_AF-A0A2E4IAW1-F1
#
_entry.id   AF-A0A2E4IAW1-F1
#
_cell.length_a   1.000
_cell.length_b   1.000
_cell.length_c   1.000
_cell.angle_alpha   90.00
_cell.angle_beta   90.00
_cell.angle_gamma   90.00
#
_symmetry.space_group_name_H-M   'P 1'
#
loop_
_entity.id
_entity.type
_entity.pdbx_description
1 polymer ?
#
loop_
_entity_poly.entity_id
_entity_poly.type
_entity_poly.pdbx_seq_one_letter_code
_entity_poly.pdbx_strand_id
1 'polypeptide(L)'
;GTVDVDSRTSDAIAMAVRYGCPIFTYEFIMENAGVILDDKEEEEISGDSKTEKISKVNEPDSYESYTVGALNKMLEDILNNEDYEKAAKIRDEINRRKTN
;
A
#
# COMPACT_ATOMS: atom_id res chain seq x y z
N GLY A 1 5.01 -24.31 -25.30
CA GLY A 1 3.94 -23.72 -24.48
C GLY A 1 4.56 -23.05 -23.29
N THR A 2 3.90 -22.06 -22.73
CA THR A 2 4.26 -21.49 -21.42
C THR A 2 3.74 -22.42 -20.33
N VAL A 3 4.48 -22.52 -19.23
CA VAL A 3 4.09 -23.27 -18.04
C VAL A 3 3.95 -22.26 -16.92
N ASP A 4 2.74 -22.15 -16.38
CA ASP A 4 2.46 -21.24 -15.28
C ASP A 4 2.70 -21.97 -13.95
N VAL A 5 3.42 -21.33 -13.04
CA VAL A 5 3.81 -21.89 -11.75
C VAL A 5 3.44 -20.88 -10.67
N ASP A 6 2.62 -21.33 -9.71
CA ASP A 6 2.30 -20.52 -8.54
C ASP A 6 3.50 -20.42 -7.59
N SER A 7 3.72 -19.24 -7.03
CA SER A 7 4.90 -18.96 -6.21
C SER A 7 4.65 -17.81 -5.24
N ARG A 8 5.38 -17.82 -4.13
CA ARG A 8 5.43 -16.64 -3.25
C ARG A 8 6.20 -15.52 -3.97
N THR A 9 5.79 -14.29 -3.73
CA THR A 9 6.43 -13.09 -4.31
C THR A 9 7.93 -13.05 -4.07
N SER A 10 8.39 -13.45 -2.87
CA SER A 10 9.82 -13.53 -2.52
C SER A 10 10.61 -14.47 -3.43
N ASP A 11 10.05 -15.62 -3.76
CA ASP A 11 10.73 -16.66 -4.53
C ASP A 11 10.77 -16.25 -6.03
N ALA A 12 9.68 -15.67 -6.55
CA ALA A 12 9.62 -15.13 -7.90
C ALA A 12 10.62 -13.98 -8.13
N ILE A 13 10.70 -13.02 -7.19
CA ILE A 13 11.65 -11.90 -7.26
C ILE A 13 13.09 -12.41 -7.21
N ALA A 14 13.42 -13.33 -6.29
CA ALA A 14 14.76 -13.88 -6.17
C ALA A 14 15.23 -14.56 -7.46
N MET A 15 14.34 -15.31 -8.11
CA MET A 15 14.63 -15.95 -9.40
C MET A 15 14.82 -14.91 -10.51
N ALA A 16 13.93 -13.90 -10.59
CA ALA A 16 14.04 -12.86 -11.59
C ALA A 16 15.35 -12.07 -11.47
N VAL A 17 15.75 -11.70 -10.25
CA VAL A 17 17.03 -11.01 -10.00
C VAL A 17 18.22 -11.91 -10.37
N ARG A 18 18.20 -13.19 -9.97
CA ARG A 18 19.30 -14.14 -10.23
C ARG A 18 19.55 -14.37 -11.72
N TYR A 19 18.49 -14.37 -12.52
CA TYR A 19 18.57 -14.67 -13.96
C TYR A 19 18.35 -13.45 -14.85
N GLY A 20 18.23 -12.25 -14.28
CA GLY A 20 18.03 -11.01 -15.03
C GLY A 20 16.70 -10.98 -15.80
N CYS A 21 15.66 -11.60 -15.27
CA CYS A 21 14.35 -11.63 -15.91
C CYS A 21 13.60 -10.30 -15.67
N PRO A 22 12.81 -9.83 -16.65
CA PRO A 22 11.95 -8.67 -16.43
C PRO A 22 10.86 -8.98 -15.40
N ILE A 23 10.60 -8.01 -14.52
CA ILE A 23 9.56 -8.07 -13.50
C ILE A 23 8.42 -7.17 -13.94
N PHE A 24 7.20 -7.71 -13.90
CA PHE A 24 5.98 -6.97 -14.21
C PHE A 24 5.05 -7.01 -13.01
N THR A 25 4.25 -5.96 -12.87
CA THR A 25 3.17 -5.88 -11.89
C THR A 25 1.97 -5.22 -12.53
N TYR A 26 0.82 -5.27 -11.86
CA TYR A 26 -0.36 -4.56 -12.28
C TYR A 26 -0.29 -3.08 -11.87
N GLU A 27 -0.88 -2.20 -12.68
CA GLU A 27 -0.87 -0.75 -12.45
C GLU A 27 -1.39 -0.39 -11.05
N PHE A 28 -2.55 -0.96 -10.67
CA PHE A 28 -3.14 -0.69 -9.35
C PHE A 28 -2.23 -1.10 -8.18
N ILE A 29 -1.36 -2.11 -8.34
CA ILE A 29 -0.40 -2.50 -7.29
C ILE A 29 0.70 -1.45 -7.20
N MET A 30 1.18 -0.96 -8.35
CA MET A 30 2.19 0.09 -8.39
C MET A 30 1.65 1.41 -7.80
N GLU A 31 0.42 1.79 -8.10
CA GLU A 31 -0.22 2.99 -7.55
C GLU A 31 -0.38 2.93 -6.02
N ASN A 32 -0.71 1.76 -5.46
CA ASN A 32 -0.97 1.60 -4.03
C ASN A 32 0.29 1.33 -3.19
N ALA A 33 1.30 0.65 -3.75
CA ALA A 33 2.47 0.17 -3.01
C ALA A 33 3.81 0.71 -3.53
N GLY A 34 3.81 1.41 -4.67
CA GLY A 34 5.01 2.05 -5.20
C GLY A 34 5.49 3.18 -4.30
N VAL A 35 6.81 3.28 -4.12
CA VAL A 35 7.45 4.36 -3.38
C VAL A 35 8.37 5.11 -4.34
N ILE A 36 8.24 6.43 -4.37
CA ILE A 36 9.19 7.30 -5.06
C ILE A 36 10.35 7.53 -4.09
N LEU A 37 11.54 7.06 -4.45
CA LEU A 37 12.76 7.35 -3.72
C LEU A 37 13.29 8.70 -4.23
N ASP A 38 13.50 9.66 -3.34
CA ASP A 38 14.17 10.92 -3.70
C ASP A 38 15.69 10.67 -3.81
N ASP A 39 16.37 11.33 -4.76
CA ASP A 39 17.81 11.15 -5.06
C ASP A 39 18.75 11.28 -3.84
N LYS A 40 18.29 11.91 -2.74
CA LYS A 40 19.05 12.02 -1.49
C LYS A 40 19.06 10.73 -0.66
N GLU A 41 18.10 9.84 -0.88
CA GLU A 41 17.97 8.56 -0.17
C GLU A 41 18.77 7.44 -0.88
N GLU A 42 19.12 7.60 -2.17
CA GLU A 42 19.91 6.62 -2.93
C GLU A 42 21.32 6.38 -2.34
N GLU A 43 21.92 7.40 -1.72
CA GLU A 43 23.24 7.31 -1.09
C GLU A 43 23.22 6.40 0.17
N GLU A 44 22.08 6.19 0.82
CA GLU A 44 21.98 5.30 1.99
C GLU A 44 21.77 3.81 1.63
N ILE A 45 21.32 3.51 0.41
CA ILE A 45 20.93 2.14 -0.01
C ILE A 45 22.10 1.35 -0.60
N SER A 46 23.18 2.04 -0.97
CA SER A 46 24.39 1.43 -1.56
C SER A 46 25.37 0.90 -0.51
N GLY A 47 25.02 0.97 0.79
CA GLY A 47 25.75 0.37 1.90
C GLY A 47 25.17 -0.98 2.33
N ASP A 48 26.01 -2.00 2.24
CA ASP A 48 25.78 -3.36 2.74
C ASP A 48 25.05 -3.41 4.10
N SER A 49 24.04 -4.28 4.19
CA SER A 49 23.32 -4.68 5.41
C SER A 49 22.41 -3.64 6.09
N LYS A 50 21.10 -3.71 5.82
CA LYS A 50 20.03 -3.45 6.80
C LYS A 50 18.73 -4.15 6.41
N THR A 51 18.59 -5.37 6.90
CA THR A 51 17.31 -5.82 7.45
C THR A 51 16.90 -4.81 8.52
N GLU A 52 15.60 -4.51 8.63
CA GLU A 52 15.01 -3.47 9.50
C GLU A 52 14.97 -2.05 8.90
N LYS A 53 13.97 -1.82 8.06
CA LYS A 53 12.74 -1.14 8.49
C LYS A 53 11.71 -1.32 7.38
N ILE A 54 10.73 -2.19 7.65
CA ILE A 54 9.40 -2.02 7.06
C ILE A 54 8.87 -0.75 7.72
N SER A 55 9.35 0.40 7.24
CA SER A 55 8.79 1.70 7.54
C SER A 55 7.35 1.61 7.08
N LYS A 56 6.44 1.70 8.06
CA LYS A 56 4.99 1.77 7.90
C LYS A 56 4.64 2.28 6.51
N VAL A 57 3.98 1.42 5.74
CA VAL A 57 3.14 1.84 4.62
C VAL A 57 2.32 3.01 5.16
N ASN A 58 2.71 4.23 4.80
CA ASN A 58 1.83 5.37 4.93
C ASN A 58 0.77 5.11 3.85
N GLU A 59 -0.25 4.34 4.23
CA GLU A 59 -1.54 4.42 3.57
C GLU A 59 -1.87 5.92 3.50
N PRO A 60 -2.25 6.48 2.34
CA PRO A 60 -2.93 7.75 2.31
C PRO A 60 -4.36 7.56 2.83
N ASP A 61 -4.52 6.98 4.02
CA ASP A 61 -5.78 6.84 4.77
C ASP A 61 -5.97 8.05 5.70
N SER A 62 -5.45 9.22 5.33
CA SER A 62 -5.72 10.44 6.09
C SER A 62 -7.12 10.94 5.71
N TYR A 63 -8.13 10.25 6.24
CA TYR A 63 -9.54 10.67 6.30
C TYR A 63 -9.69 12.04 7.00
N GLU A 64 -8.63 12.53 7.63
CA GLU A 64 -8.48 13.83 8.29
C GLU A 64 -8.75 15.02 7.36
N SER A 65 -8.45 14.88 6.07
CA SER A 65 -8.65 15.93 5.07
C SER A 65 -10.10 16.07 4.57
N TYR A 66 -10.95 15.08 4.82
CA TYR A 66 -12.35 15.09 4.36
C TYR A 66 -13.26 15.78 5.36
N THR A 67 -14.35 16.39 4.88
CA THR A 67 -15.39 16.92 5.76
C THR A 67 -16.25 15.79 6.33
N VAL A 68 -16.92 16.02 7.47
CA VAL A 68 -17.80 15.02 8.08
C VAL A 68 -18.91 14.57 7.11
N GLY A 69 -19.44 15.48 6.28
CA GLY A 69 -20.42 15.15 5.25
C GLY A 69 -19.85 14.20 4.17
N ALA A 70 -18.61 14.44 3.73
CA ALA A 70 -17.94 13.58 2.76
C ALA A 70 -17.62 12.19 3.34
N LEU A 71 -17.20 12.13 4.61
CA LEU A 71 -16.93 10.87 5.31
C LEU A 71 -18.19 10.00 5.46
N ASN A 72 -19.36 10.59 5.75
CA ASN A 72 -20.61 9.82 5.83
C ASN A 72 -21.01 9.23 4.46
N LYS A 73 -20.85 10.01 3.38
CA LYS A 73 -21.13 9.51 2.02
C LYS A 73 -20.17 8.38 1.63
N MET A 74 -18.89 8.54 1.93
CA MET A 74 -17.87 7.52 1.67
C MET A 74 -18.10 6.26 2.51
N LEU A 75 -18.57 6.39 3.75
CA LEU A 75 -18.95 5.26 4.60
C LEU A 75 -20.10 4.45 3.98
N GLU A 76 -21.13 5.11 3.45
CA GLU A 76 -22.24 4.42 2.75
C GLU A 76 -21.74 3.66 1.51
N ASP A 77 -20.91 4.30 0.68
CA ASP A 77 -20.35 3.69 -0.53
C ASP A 77 -19.48 2.46 -0.20
N ILE A 78 -18.67 2.54 0.87
CA ILE A 78 -17.79 1.46 1.32
C ILE A 78 -18.58 0.31 1.96
N LEU A 79 -19.64 0.61 2.71
CA LEU A 79 -20.56 -0.41 3.24
C LEU A 79 -21.28 -1.16 2.12
N ASN A 80 -21.66 -0.47 1.05
CA ASN A 80 -22.26 -1.10 -0.14
C ASN A 80 -21.28 -2.02 -0.88
N ASN A 81 -19.98 -1.76 -0.76
CA ASN A 81 -18.91 -2.57 -1.34
C ASN A 81 -18.41 -3.68 -0.40
N GLU A 82 -19.05 -3.88 0.75
CA GLU A 82 -18.69 -4.88 1.76
C GLU A 82 -17.25 -4.78 2.29
N ASP A 83 -16.62 -3.61 2.16
CA ASP A 83 -15.25 -3.33 2.64
C ASP A 83 -15.31 -2.82 4.09
N TYR A 84 -15.57 -3.75 5.00
CA TYR A 84 -15.78 -3.47 6.42
C TYR A 84 -14.53 -2.92 7.12
N GLU A 85 -13.34 -3.19 6.60
CA GLU A 85 -12.07 -2.73 7.17
C GLU A 85 -11.93 -1.22 7.00
N LYS A 86 -12.17 -0.69 5.79
CA LYS A 86 -12.18 0.76 5.54
C LYS A 86 -13.36 1.44 6.23
N ALA A 87 -14.52 0.78 6.29
CA ALA A 87 -15.69 1.30 7.01
C ALA A 87 -15.38 1.56 8.49
N ALA A 88 -14.62 0.67 9.14
CA ALA A 88 -14.21 0.84 10.53
C ALA A 88 -13.31 2.07 10.71
N LYS A 89 -12.32 2.26 9.83
CA LYS A 89 -11.41 3.43 9.86
C LYS A 89 -12.15 4.76 9.73
N ILE A 90 -13.09 4.86 8.80
CA ILE A 90 -13.90 6.08 8.59
C ILE A 90 -14.82 6.35 9.78
N ARG A 91 -15.44 5.30 10.33
CA ARG A 91 -16.30 5.42 11.52
C ARG A 91 -15.51 5.95 12.71
N ASP A 92 -14.31 5.42 12.94
CA ASP A 92 -13.46 5.83 14.06
C ASP A 92 -12.99 7.29 13.88
N GLU A 93 -12.70 7.73 12.65
CA GLU A 93 -12.43 9.14 12.33
C GLU A 93 -13.63 10.06 12.60
N ILE A 94 -14.84 9.68 12.19
CA ILE A 94 -16.07 10.44 12.45
C ILE A 94 -16.31 10.57 13.97
N ASN A 95 -16.07 9.50 14.72
CA ASN A 95 -16.23 9.49 16.18
C ASN A 95 -15.18 10.37 16.87
N ARG A 96 -13.91 10.30 16.45
CA ARG A 96 -12.83 11.15 16.95
C ARG A 96 -13.16 12.63 16.87
N ARG A 97 -13.86 13.05 15.82
CA ARG A 97 -14.30 14.45 15.60
C ARG A 97 -15.55 14.86 16.39
N LYS A 98 -16.35 13.90 16.87
CA LYS A 98 -17.50 14.18 17.74
C LYS A 98 -17.11 14.25 19.22
N THR A 99 -15.97 13.68 19.58
CA THR A 99 -15.46 13.63 20.97
C THR A 99 -14.52 14.80 21.33
N ASN A 100 -14.12 15.62 20.35
CA ASN A 100 -13.55 16.96 20.57
C ASN A 100 -14.61 18.04 20.38
#